data_AF-A0AAE8K8N3-F1
#
_entry.id   AF-A0AAE8K8N3-F1
#
_cell.length_a   1.000
_cell.length_b   1.000
_cell.length_c   1.000
_cell.angle_alpha   90.00
_cell.angle_beta   90.00
_cell.angle_gamma   90.00
#
_symmetry.space_group_name_H-M   'P 1'
#
loop_
_entity.id
_entity.type
_entity.pdbx_description
1 polymer ?
#
loop_
_entity_poly.entity_id
_entity_poly.type
_entity_poly.pdbx_seq_one_letter_code
_entity_poly.pdbx_strand_id
1 'polypeptide(L)'
;MEGIKSNNNKKKITIIISIVIIILIICRIIIYNTPLGYKLKVDYLLSYKKNHTAEETHQLLDRMFDINSKDNDEVYNIVFADEIQSTKKALESAKVAKEQEEIKQQNDMNSVTLIDLRQIPNSNEIEFKIDNPTKREIRYMEILINFSDENGNIITSDFTNEINIPGGTKRLKQTYVNPPSGTKSFNVTISKLSFEN
;
A
#
# COMPACT_ATOMS: atom_id res chain seq x y z
N MET A 1 -47.17 -65.03 -51.17
CA MET A 1 -46.76 -63.69 -51.63
C MET A 1 -46.58 -62.81 -50.40
N GLU A 2 -45.40 -62.86 -49.79
CA GLU A 2 -45.08 -61.99 -48.64
C GLU A 2 -43.67 -61.48 -48.84
N GLY A 3 -43.50 -60.16 -48.94
CA GLY A 3 -42.15 -59.62 -49.08
C GLY A 3 -41.99 -58.21 -49.60
N ILE A 4 -42.95 -57.28 -49.44
CA ILE A 4 -42.69 -55.87 -49.80
C ILE A 4 -43.45 -54.89 -48.89
N LYS A 5 -43.25 -54.92 -47.57
CA LYS A 5 -43.78 -53.82 -46.69
C LYS A 5 -42.86 -53.34 -45.57
N SER A 6 -41.70 -53.96 -45.33
CA SER A 6 -40.89 -53.68 -44.13
C SER A 6 -39.78 -52.62 -44.32
N ASN A 7 -39.26 -52.40 -45.54
CA ASN A 7 -38.07 -51.56 -45.74
C ASN A 7 -38.35 -50.05 -45.89
N ASN A 8 -39.58 -49.66 -46.21
CA ASN A 8 -39.93 -48.26 -46.42
C ASN A 8 -40.09 -47.49 -45.10
N ASN A 9 -40.51 -48.14 -44.01
CA ASN A 9 -40.69 -47.46 -42.72
C ASN A 9 -39.35 -47.16 -42.03
N LYS A 10 -38.37 -48.07 -42.11
CA LYS A 10 -37.02 -47.83 -41.57
C LYS A 10 -36.32 -46.66 -42.30
N LYS A 11 -36.38 -46.63 -43.64
CA LYS A 11 -35.83 -45.51 -44.43
C LYS A 11 -36.50 -44.18 -44.09
N LYS A 12 -37.84 -44.15 -43.93
CA LYS A 12 -38.57 -42.94 -43.52
C LYS A 12 -38.16 -42.44 -42.13
N ILE A 13 -38.00 -43.33 -41.16
CA ILE A 13 -37.57 -42.97 -39.80
C ILE A 13 -36.14 -42.42 -39.79
N THR A 14 -35.20 -43.04 -40.52
CA THR A 14 -33.82 -42.55 -40.61
C THR A 14 -33.72 -41.15 -41.24
N ILE A 15 -34.57 -40.87 -42.24
CA ILE A 15 -34.65 -39.54 -42.86
C ILE A 15 -35.17 -38.50 -41.85
N ILE A 16 -36.22 -38.83 -41.08
CA ILE A 16 -36.77 -37.92 -40.06
C ILE A 16 -35.72 -37.60 -38.99
N ILE A 17 -35.01 -38.61 -38.48
CA ILE A 17 -33.96 -38.41 -37.46
C ILE A 17 -32.83 -37.53 -38.02
N SER A 18 -32.43 -37.74 -39.27
CA SER A 18 -31.38 -36.92 -39.91
C SER A 18 -31.81 -35.46 -40.05
N ILE A 19 -33.07 -35.21 -40.44
CA ILE A 19 -33.62 -33.85 -40.53
C ILE A 19 -33.65 -33.18 -39.15
N VAL A 20 -34.06 -33.90 -38.11
CA VAL A 20 -34.07 -33.37 -36.73
C VAL A 20 -32.66 -33.01 -36.26
N ILE A 21 -31.66 -33.86 -36.54
CA ILE A 21 -30.26 -33.59 -36.19
C ILE A 21 -29.74 -32.35 -36.93
N ILE A 22 -30.05 -32.20 -38.22
CA ILE A 22 -29.66 -31.02 -39.01
C ILE A 22 -30.30 -29.75 -38.43
N ILE A 23 -31.59 -29.79 -38.07
CA ILE A 23 -32.28 -28.66 -37.43
C ILE A 23 -31.63 -28.30 -36.09
N LEU A 24 -31.27 -29.28 -35.27
CA LEU A 24 -30.59 -29.04 -33.99
C LEU A 24 -29.19 -28.41 -34.18
N ILE A 25 -28.44 -28.83 -35.19
CA ILE A 25 -27.14 -28.25 -35.54
C ILE A 25 -27.32 -26.80 -36.02
N ILE A 26 -28.29 -26.54 -36.91
CA ILE A 26 -28.58 -25.20 -37.41
C ILE A 26 -29.05 -24.28 -36.27
N CYS A 27 -29.93 -24.75 -35.38
CA CYS A 27 -30.37 -23.97 -34.22
C CYS A 27 -29.21 -23.64 -33.27
N ARG A 28 -28.27 -24.57 -33.04
CA ARG A 28 -27.05 -24.25 -32.28
C ARG A 28 -26.23 -23.19 -32.99
N ILE A 29 -25.95 -23.35 -34.28
CA ILE A 29 -25.16 -22.38 -35.06
C ILE A 29 -25.83 -21.00 -35.04
N ILE A 30 -27.15 -20.92 -35.22
CA ILE A 30 -27.90 -19.66 -35.18
C ILE A 30 -27.78 -19.03 -33.80
N ILE A 31 -28.00 -19.75 -32.70
CA ILE A 31 -27.87 -19.18 -31.35
C ILE A 31 -26.45 -18.64 -31.08
N TYR A 32 -25.42 -19.34 -31.58
CA TYR A 32 -24.03 -18.91 -31.43
C TYR A 32 -23.62 -17.79 -32.43
N ASN A 33 -24.28 -17.65 -33.58
CA ASN A 33 -23.97 -16.65 -34.63
C ASN A 33 -24.97 -15.48 -34.73
N THR A 34 -26.12 -15.53 -34.06
CA THR A 34 -26.99 -14.36 -33.96
C THR A 34 -26.31 -13.36 -33.04
N PRO A 35 -26.21 -12.07 -33.42
CA PRO A 35 -25.84 -11.05 -32.48
C PRO A 35 -26.94 -10.99 -31.42
N LEU A 36 -26.73 -11.69 -30.29
CA LEU A 36 -27.54 -11.44 -29.10
C LEU A 36 -27.45 -9.94 -28.85
N GLY A 37 -28.60 -9.27 -28.73
CA GLY A 37 -28.64 -7.86 -28.42
C GLY A 37 -27.83 -7.58 -27.15
N TYR A 38 -27.14 -6.44 -27.11
CA TYR A 38 -26.24 -6.00 -26.03
C TYR A 38 -26.71 -6.44 -24.63
N LYS A 39 -27.97 -6.14 -24.29
CA LYS A 39 -28.59 -6.47 -22.99
C LYS A 39 -28.61 -7.97 -22.67
N LEU A 40 -28.92 -8.83 -23.63
CA LEU A 40 -28.96 -10.28 -23.44
C LEU A 40 -27.56 -10.87 -23.22
N LYS A 41 -26.54 -10.32 -23.88
CA LYS A 41 -25.14 -10.74 -23.67
C LYS A 41 -24.68 -10.39 -22.25
N VAL A 42 -25.01 -9.20 -21.77
CA VAL A 42 -24.72 -8.77 -20.39
C VAL A 42 -25.43 -9.65 -19.36
N ASP A 43 -26.74 -9.89 -19.52
CA ASP A 43 -27.53 -10.73 -18.62
C ASP A 43 -27.00 -12.18 -18.58
N TYR A 44 -26.53 -12.69 -19.73
CA TYR A 44 -25.89 -14.00 -19.82
C TYR A 44 -24.55 -14.04 -19.08
N LEU A 45 -23.68 -13.04 -19.26
CA LEU A 45 -22.39 -12.96 -18.56
C LEU A 45 -22.58 -12.85 -17.04
N LEU A 46 -23.53 -12.04 -16.57
CA LEU A 46 -23.88 -11.93 -15.15
C LEU A 46 -24.39 -13.25 -14.56
N SER A 47 -25.16 -14.02 -15.33
CA SER A 47 -25.65 -15.33 -14.91
C SER A 47 -24.55 -16.40 -14.95
N TYR A 48 -23.67 -16.34 -15.95
CA TYR A 48 -22.55 -17.25 -16.12
C TYR A 48 -21.54 -17.11 -14.98
N LYS A 49 -21.20 -15.87 -14.60
CA LYS A 49 -20.29 -15.54 -13.48
C LYS A 49 -20.68 -16.20 -12.16
N LYS A 50 -21.98 -16.42 -11.91
CA LYS A 50 -22.45 -17.02 -10.64
C LYS A 50 -21.97 -18.46 -10.43
N ASN A 51 -21.66 -19.17 -11.51
CA ASN A 51 -21.32 -20.59 -11.48
C ASN A 51 -19.93 -20.90 -12.05
N HIS A 52 -19.19 -19.87 -12.46
CA HIS A 52 -17.88 -20.00 -13.12
C HIS A 52 -16.88 -19.04 -12.49
N THR A 53 -15.60 -19.29 -12.75
CA THR A 53 -14.52 -18.42 -12.27
C THR A 53 -14.52 -17.08 -13.01
N ALA A 54 -13.86 -16.08 -12.41
CA ALA A 54 -13.65 -14.78 -13.05
C ALA A 54 -12.91 -14.93 -14.40
N GLU A 55 -11.89 -15.79 -14.44
CA GLU A 55 -11.10 -16.08 -15.64
C GLU A 55 -11.96 -16.66 -16.78
N GLU A 56 -12.79 -17.66 -16.48
CA GLU A 56 -13.71 -18.23 -17.48
C GLU A 56 -14.74 -17.21 -17.97
N THR A 57 -15.14 -16.28 -17.10
CA THR A 57 -16.08 -15.20 -17.44
C THR A 57 -15.40 -14.12 -18.30
N HIS A 58 -14.13 -13.78 -18.04
CA HIS A 58 -13.33 -12.88 -18.90
C HIS A 58 -13.17 -13.46 -20.30
N GLN A 59 -12.77 -14.73 -20.42
CA GLN A 59 -12.62 -15.40 -21.71
C GLN A 59 -13.95 -15.51 -22.49
N LEU A 60 -15.08 -15.55 -21.79
CA LEU A 60 -16.40 -15.51 -22.42
C LEU A 60 -16.76 -14.10 -22.88
N LEU A 61 -16.47 -13.08 -22.08
CA LEU A 61 -16.68 -11.67 -22.41
C LEU A 61 -15.91 -11.29 -23.68
N ASP A 62 -14.63 -11.67 -23.78
CA ASP A 62 -13.77 -11.42 -24.95
C ASP A 62 -14.22 -12.15 -26.23
N ARG A 63 -14.98 -13.23 -26.07
CA ARG A 63 -15.62 -13.93 -27.20
C ARG A 63 -16.94 -13.30 -27.61
N MET A 64 -17.62 -12.60 -26.69
CA MET A 64 -18.93 -12.00 -26.92
C MET A 64 -18.86 -10.54 -27.39
N PHE A 65 -17.80 -9.83 -27.02
CA PHE A 65 -17.53 -8.44 -27.34
C PHE A 65 -16.14 -8.31 -27.93
N ASP A 66 -15.98 -7.49 -28.96
CA ASP A 66 -14.66 -7.17 -29.50
C ASP A 66 -13.81 -6.52 -28.41
N ILE A 67 -12.63 -7.08 -28.13
CA ILE A 67 -11.70 -6.65 -27.08
C ILE A 67 -11.33 -5.18 -27.23
N ASN A 68 -11.32 -4.64 -28.45
CA ASN A 68 -11.01 -3.24 -28.71
C ASN A 68 -12.25 -2.33 -28.74
N SER A 69 -13.44 -2.86 -28.45
CA SER A 69 -14.67 -2.09 -28.44
C SER A 69 -14.93 -1.45 -27.08
N LYS A 70 -15.47 -0.23 -27.10
CA LYS A 70 -15.95 0.46 -25.90
C LYS A 70 -17.03 -0.34 -25.15
N ASP A 71 -17.80 -1.16 -25.87
CA ASP A 71 -18.80 -2.06 -25.30
C ASP A 71 -18.16 -3.14 -24.42
N ASN A 72 -16.97 -3.64 -24.77
CA ASN A 72 -16.23 -4.60 -23.93
C ASN A 72 -15.83 -3.97 -22.59
N ASP A 73 -15.27 -2.76 -22.61
CA ASP A 73 -14.91 -2.01 -21.41
C ASP A 73 -16.13 -1.72 -20.51
N GLU A 74 -17.25 -1.31 -21.11
CA GLU A 74 -18.48 -1.02 -20.38
C GLU A 74 -19.04 -2.28 -19.70
N VAL A 75 -19.10 -3.39 -20.44
CA VAL A 75 -19.62 -4.66 -19.91
C VAL A 75 -18.67 -5.27 -18.88
N TYR A 76 -17.36 -5.12 -19.04
CA TYR A 76 -16.36 -5.52 -18.05
C TYR A 76 -16.63 -4.82 -16.71
N ASN A 77 -16.82 -3.50 -16.75
CA ASN A 77 -17.08 -2.70 -15.55
C ASN A 77 -18.41 -3.07 -14.89
N ILE A 78 -19.43 -3.51 -15.65
CA ILE A 78 -20.71 -3.97 -15.11
C ILE A 78 -20.57 -5.36 -14.48
N VAL A 79 -19.95 -6.31 -15.19
CA VAL A 79 -19.87 -7.72 -14.76
C VAL A 79 -18.91 -7.88 -13.58
N PHE A 80 -17.84 -7.08 -13.50
CA PHE A 80 -16.78 -7.17 -12.50
C PHE A 80 -16.75 -6.00 -11.49
N ALA A 81 -17.86 -5.26 -11.36
CA ALA A 81 -17.96 -4.09 -10.47
C ALA A 81 -17.49 -4.38 -9.03
N ASP A 82 -17.90 -5.53 -8.47
CA ASP A 82 -17.56 -5.93 -7.11
C ASP A 82 -16.05 -6.24 -6.94
N GLU A 83 -15.42 -6.92 -7.91
CA GLU A 83 -13.97 -7.15 -7.87
C GLU A 83 -13.18 -5.85 -8.04
N ILE A 84 -13.65 -4.95 -8.91
CA ILE A 84 -13.03 -3.64 -9.12
C ILE A 84 -13.09 -2.82 -7.82
N GLN A 85 -14.26 -2.79 -7.17
CA GLN A 85 -14.43 -2.08 -5.90
C GLN A 85 -13.61 -2.71 -4.77
N SER A 86 -13.56 -4.03 -4.69
CA SER A 86 -12.74 -4.77 -3.72
C SER A 86 -11.25 -4.49 -3.91
N THR A 87 -10.76 -4.55 -5.15
CA THR A 87 -9.38 -4.24 -5.51
C THR A 87 -9.02 -2.80 -5.16
N LYS A 88 -9.92 -1.85 -5.45
CA LYS A 88 -9.73 -0.44 -5.10
C LYS A 88 -9.61 -0.24 -3.57
N LYS A 89 -10.45 -0.93 -2.80
CA LYS A 89 -10.40 -0.91 -1.32
C LYS A 89 -9.13 -1.56 -0.77
N ALA A 90 -8.68 -2.66 -1.36
CA ALA A 90 -7.45 -3.35 -0.98
C ALA A 90 -6.21 -2.48 -1.29
N LEU A 91 -6.19 -1.83 -2.46
CA LEU A 91 -5.12 -0.90 -2.85
C LEU A 91 -5.03 0.29 -1.88
N GLU A 92 -6.17 0.87 -1.50
CA GLU A 92 -6.20 1.97 -0.54
C GLU A 92 -5.74 1.52 0.86
N SER A 93 -6.18 0.34 1.29
CA SER A 93 -5.74 -0.25 2.57
C SER A 93 -4.23 -0.52 2.58
N ALA A 94 -3.67 -0.98 1.46
CA ALA A 94 -2.24 -1.20 1.30
C ALA A 94 -1.43 0.12 1.28
N LYS A 95 -1.96 1.17 0.66
CA LYS A 95 -1.37 2.51 0.72
C LYS A 95 -1.35 3.05 2.14
N VAL A 96 -2.47 2.98 2.85
CA VAL A 96 -2.57 3.41 4.26
C VAL A 96 -1.65 2.58 5.15
N ALA A 97 -1.56 1.26 4.94
CA ALA A 97 -0.62 0.40 5.67
C ALA A 97 0.84 0.80 5.41
N LYS A 98 1.19 1.11 4.16
CA LYS A 98 2.52 1.57 3.79
C LYS A 98 2.84 2.94 4.40
N GLU A 99 1.92 3.89 4.39
CA GLU A 99 2.07 5.19 5.06
C GLU A 99 2.24 5.02 6.57
N GLN A 100 1.50 4.09 7.19
CA GLN A 100 1.66 3.78 8.62
C GLN A 100 2.99 3.06 8.94
N GLU A 101 3.50 2.21 8.04
CA GLU A 101 4.82 1.61 8.16
C GLU A 101 5.94 2.64 8.01
N GLU A 102 5.81 3.60 7.08
CA GLU A 102 6.75 4.71 6.91
C GLU A 102 6.78 5.61 8.16
N ILE A 103 5.61 5.91 8.74
CA ILE A 103 5.49 6.65 10.02
C ILE A 103 6.11 5.85 11.19
N LYS A 104 5.91 4.53 11.24
CA LYS A 104 6.52 3.68 12.27
C LYS A 104 8.04 3.59 12.13
N GLN A 105 8.56 3.44 10.91
CA GLN A 105 10.00 3.43 10.66
C GLN A 105 10.66 4.78 10.99
N GLN A 106 9.95 5.90 10.78
CA GLN A 106 10.45 7.23 11.13
C GLN A 106 10.42 7.48 12.65
N ASN A 107 9.46 6.90 13.38
CA ASN A 107 9.43 6.95 14.84
C ASN A 107 10.43 5.98 15.50
N ASP A 108 10.70 4.81 14.91
CA ASP A 108 11.71 3.85 15.40
C ASP A 108 13.16 4.30 15.08
N MET A 109 13.35 5.35 14.26
CA MET A 109 14.66 5.96 13.99
C MET A 109 15.11 6.97 15.06
N ASN A 110 14.24 7.43 15.95
CA ASN A 110 14.52 8.56 16.85
C ASN A 110 14.14 8.20 18.29
N SER A 111 15.08 8.05 19.20
CA SER A 111 15.67 9.27 19.72
C SER A 111 17.00 8.97 20.34
N VAL A 112 18.03 9.50 19.70
CA VAL A 112 19.25 9.83 20.41
C VAL A 112 18.85 10.85 21.47
N THR A 113 19.11 10.53 22.72
CA THR A 113 18.72 11.37 23.85
C THR A 113 19.95 11.91 24.55
N LEU A 114 19.76 13.02 25.25
CA LEU A 114 20.77 13.59 26.11
C LEU A 114 20.33 13.34 27.55
N ILE A 115 21.17 12.67 28.33
CA ILE A 115 20.90 12.28 29.72
C ILE A 115 21.97 12.85 30.65
N ASP A 116 21.69 12.85 31.95
CA ASP A 116 22.63 13.25 33.01
C ASP A 116 23.21 14.67 32.84
N LEU A 117 22.41 15.62 32.34
CA LEU A 117 22.81 17.02 32.20
C LEU A 117 23.09 17.66 33.56
N ARG A 118 24.32 18.13 33.77
CA ARG A 118 24.74 18.79 35.02
C ARG A 118 25.81 19.84 34.79
N GLN A 119 25.88 20.84 35.68
CA GLN A 119 27.00 21.77 35.75
C GLN A 119 28.17 21.13 36.51
N ILE A 120 29.40 21.36 36.03
CA ILE A 120 30.62 20.95 36.73
C ILE A 120 30.90 21.95 37.87
N PRO A 121 31.07 21.49 39.13
CA PRO A 121 31.33 22.38 40.25
C PRO A 121 32.59 23.22 40.06
N ASN A 122 32.53 24.50 40.43
CA ASN A 122 33.63 25.48 40.28
C ASN A 122 34.13 25.67 38.85
N SER A 123 33.35 25.23 37.85
CA SER A 123 33.63 25.41 36.43
C SER A 123 32.43 26.03 35.73
N ASN A 124 32.73 26.70 34.64
CA ASN A 124 31.74 27.23 33.69
C ASN A 124 31.40 26.16 32.64
N GLU A 125 31.49 24.89 32.99
CA GLU A 125 31.26 23.78 32.08
C GLU A 125 30.00 23.02 32.46
N ILE A 126 29.33 22.50 31.44
CA ILE A 126 28.25 21.55 31.58
C ILE A 126 28.68 20.21 31.01
N GLU A 127 28.20 19.15 31.63
CA GLU A 127 28.43 17.78 31.23
C GLU A 127 27.08 17.12 30.94
N PHE A 128 27.02 16.36 29.86
CA PHE A 128 25.88 15.50 29.53
C PHE A 128 26.33 14.25 28.79
N LYS A 129 25.47 13.24 28.72
CA LYS A 129 25.71 12.03 27.94
C LYS A 129 24.80 11.97 26.74
N ILE A 130 25.38 11.68 25.58
CA ILE A 130 24.65 11.35 24.36
C ILE A 130 24.38 9.85 24.37
N ASP A 131 23.12 9.46 24.51
CA ASP A 131 22.66 8.08 24.43
C ASP A 131 22.13 7.82 23.03
N ASN A 132 22.92 7.09 22.22
CA ASN A 132 22.51 6.59 20.91
C ASN A 132 22.14 5.10 21.06
N PRO A 133 20.87 4.77 21.42
CA PRO A 133 20.44 3.38 21.55
C PRO A 133 20.27 2.69 20.19
N THR A 134 20.34 3.44 19.09
CA THR A 134 20.17 2.89 17.74
C THR A 134 21.38 2.06 17.33
N LYS A 135 21.24 1.21 16.31
CA LYS A 135 22.39 0.48 15.73
C LYS A 135 23.17 1.31 14.70
N ARG A 136 22.76 2.55 14.45
CA ARG A 136 23.29 3.39 13.38
C ARG A 136 24.32 4.36 13.93
N GLU A 137 25.38 4.56 13.16
CA GLU A 137 26.31 5.64 13.41
C GLU A 137 25.69 6.96 12.96
N ILE A 138 25.83 7.99 13.80
CA ILE A 138 25.46 9.36 13.48
C ILE A 138 26.73 10.08 13.07
N ARG A 139 26.81 10.54 11.82
CA ARG A 139 28.03 11.19 11.31
C ARG A 139 28.24 12.54 11.96
N TYR A 140 27.17 13.30 12.11
CA TYR A 140 27.19 14.63 12.68
C TYR A 140 25.94 14.87 13.51
N MET A 141 26.12 15.45 14.70
CA MET A 141 25.05 15.93 15.57
C MET A 141 25.33 17.36 15.99
N GLU A 142 24.39 18.25 15.74
CA GLU A 142 24.37 19.61 16.28
C GLU A 142 23.42 19.69 17.48
N ILE A 143 23.88 20.34 18.54
CA ILE A 143 23.21 20.44 19.83
C ILE A 143 23.15 21.92 20.20
N LEU A 144 21.93 22.46 20.26
CA LEU A 144 21.67 23.80 20.78
C LEU A 144 21.38 23.72 22.27
N ILE A 145 22.22 24.38 23.07
CA ILE A 145 22.08 24.46 24.51
C ILE A 145 21.62 25.87 24.88
N ASN A 146 20.48 25.94 25.58
CA ASN A 146 19.89 27.17 26.05
C ASN A 146 20.02 27.28 27.57
N PHE A 147 20.46 28.45 28.01
CA PHE A 147 20.62 28.80 29.41
C PHE A 147 19.57 29.83 29.77
N SER A 148 18.64 29.46 30.64
CA SER A 148 17.51 30.31 31.03
C SER A 148 17.61 30.78 32.47
N ASP A 149 17.01 31.92 32.78
CA ASP A 149 16.82 32.40 34.16
C ASP A 149 15.79 31.55 34.92
N GLU A 150 15.53 31.88 36.18
CA GLU A 150 14.52 31.24 37.03
C GLU A 150 13.09 31.40 36.48
N ASN A 151 12.86 32.36 35.60
CA ASN A 151 11.57 32.62 34.94
C ASN A 151 11.44 31.91 33.58
N GLY A 152 12.47 31.17 33.15
CA GLY A 152 12.50 30.46 31.87
C GLY A 152 12.93 31.31 30.67
N ASN A 153 13.31 32.58 30.86
CA ASN A 153 13.81 33.43 29.77
C ASN A 153 15.22 32.99 29.39
N ILE A 154 15.46 32.74 28.10
CA ILE A 154 16.80 32.41 27.60
C ILE A 154 17.71 33.64 27.79
N ILE A 155 18.74 33.48 28.62
CA ILE A 155 19.77 34.48 28.90
C ILE A 155 20.89 34.37 27.87
N THR A 156 21.31 33.14 27.54
CA THR A 156 22.33 32.87 26.52
C THR A 156 22.11 31.50 25.89
N SER A 157 22.68 31.29 24.71
CA SER A 157 22.59 30.06 23.94
C SER A 157 23.95 29.75 23.35
N ASP A 158 24.31 28.48 23.30
CA ASP A 158 25.52 28.05 22.60
C ASP A 158 25.27 26.78 21.78
N PHE A 159 26.03 26.64 20.71
CA PHE A 159 26.01 25.46 19.86
C PHE A 159 27.24 24.61 20.12
N THR A 160 27.03 23.33 20.39
CA THR A 160 28.09 22.32 20.35
C THR A 160 27.73 21.26 19.32
N ASN A 161 28.74 20.55 18.83
CA ASN A 161 28.56 19.41 17.96
C ASN A 161 29.35 18.19 18.42
N GLU A 162 29.00 17.06 17.82
CA GLU A 162 29.69 15.80 17.98
C GLU A 162 29.65 15.00 16.66
N ILE A 163 30.71 14.25 16.38
CA ILE A 163 30.87 13.50 15.14
C ILE A 163 31.08 12.01 15.40
N ASN A 164 30.73 11.19 14.41
CA ASN A 164 30.97 9.74 14.39
C ASN A 164 30.51 9.06 15.69
N ILE A 165 29.25 9.26 16.08
CA ILE A 165 28.64 8.70 17.29
C ILE A 165 28.13 7.30 16.93
N PRO A 166 28.80 6.21 17.35
CA PRO A 166 28.45 4.87 16.93
C PRO A 166 27.11 4.47 17.54
N GLY A 167 26.45 3.52 16.88
CA GLY A 167 25.26 2.90 17.43
C GLY A 167 25.54 2.16 18.73
N GLY A 168 24.57 2.18 19.65
CA GLY A 168 24.63 1.49 20.95
C GLY A 168 25.59 2.13 21.94
N THR A 169 25.89 3.42 21.79
CA THR A 169 26.88 4.11 22.63
C THR A 169 26.25 5.11 23.59
N LYS A 170 26.93 5.28 24.74
CA LYS A 170 26.71 6.38 25.67
C LYS A 170 27.99 7.19 25.76
N ARG A 171 28.03 8.34 25.09
CA ARG A 171 29.22 9.20 25.04
C ARG A 171 29.09 10.38 25.98
N LEU A 172 30.14 10.66 26.75
CA LEU A 172 30.22 11.83 27.60
C LEU A 172 30.66 13.04 26.77
N LYS A 173 29.96 14.17 26.94
CA LYS A 173 30.33 15.45 26.34
C LYS A 173 30.39 16.51 27.44
N GLN A 174 31.41 17.36 27.35
CA GLN A 174 31.55 18.55 28.17
C GLN A 174 31.64 19.76 27.24
N THR A 175 30.99 20.86 27.62
CA THR A 175 31.10 22.12 26.88
C THR A 175 31.13 23.30 27.84
N TYR A 176 31.90 24.32 27.47
CA TYR A 176 32.02 25.56 28.23
C TYR A 176 30.78 26.44 28.00
N VAL A 177 30.48 27.28 29.00
CA VAL A 177 29.34 28.17 29.06
C VAL A 177 29.82 29.50 29.60
N ASN A 178 29.50 30.59 28.91
CA ASN A 178 29.81 31.92 29.41
C ASN A 178 28.51 32.65 29.83
N PRO A 179 28.04 32.49 31.08
CA PRO A 179 26.85 33.20 31.54
C PRO A 179 27.15 34.71 31.69
N PRO A 180 26.17 35.60 31.46
CA PRO A 180 26.35 37.01 31.73
C PRO A 180 26.75 37.29 33.18
N SER A 181 27.55 38.34 33.37
CA SER A 181 28.00 38.75 34.70
C SER A 181 26.82 39.05 35.62
N GLY A 182 26.76 38.37 36.77
CA GLY A 182 25.70 38.53 37.78
C GLY A 182 24.61 37.46 37.77
N THR A 183 24.63 36.50 36.84
CA THR A 183 23.75 35.33 36.85
C THR A 183 24.04 34.45 38.08
N LYS A 184 23.07 34.30 38.99
CA LYS A 184 23.21 33.50 40.23
C LYS A 184 22.87 32.02 40.03
N SER A 185 21.93 31.75 39.14
CA SER A 185 21.37 30.43 38.83
C SER A 185 20.89 30.46 37.38
N PHE A 186 20.97 29.32 36.70
CA PHE A 186 20.43 29.16 35.35
C PHE A 186 19.92 27.74 35.14
N ASN A 187 18.87 27.60 34.35
CA ASN A 187 18.35 26.32 33.88
C ASN A 187 18.96 26.00 32.52
N VAL A 188 19.37 24.75 32.30
CA VAL A 188 19.91 24.32 31.01
C VAL A 188 18.88 23.46 30.30
N THR A 189 18.53 23.84 29.08
CA THR A 189 17.63 23.07 28.21
C THR A 189 18.27 22.86 26.85
N ILE A 190 17.86 21.80 26.16
CA ILE A 190 18.36 21.49 24.82
C ILE A 190 17.17 21.53 23.89
N SER A 191 17.22 22.42 22.91
CA SER A 191 16.02 22.78 22.13
C SER A 191 16.07 22.27 20.70
N LYS A 192 17.25 21.85 20.22
CA LYS A 192 17.41 21.30 18.88
C LYS A 192 18.49 20.23 18.87
N LEU A 193 18.09 19.05 18.40
CA LEU A 193 18.95 17.94 17.99
C LEU A 193 18.74 17.77 16.50
N SER A 194 19.79 17.99 15.71
CA SER A 194 19.76 17.76 14.26
C SER A 194 20.96 16.91 13.89
N PHE A 195 20.73 15.87 13.09
CA PHE A 195 21.77 14.94 12.71
C PHE A 195 21.69 14.59 11.22
N GLU A 196 22.87 14.42 10.62
CA GLU A 196 23.06 14.00 9.24
C GLU A 196 23.61 12.56 9.23
N ASN A 197 23.08 11.73 8.34
CA ASN A 197 23.40 10.29 8.21
C ASN A 197 24.33 9.97 7.04
#